data_AF-W4G3K5-F1
#
_entry.id   AF-W4G3K5-F1
#
_cell.length_a   1.000
_cell.length_b   1.000
_cell.length_c   1.000
_cell.angle_alpha   90.00
_cell.angle_beta   90.00
_cell.angle_gamma   90.00
#
_symmetry.space_group_name_H-M   'P 1'
#
loop_
_entity.id
_entity.type
_entity.pdbx_description
1 polymer ?
#
loop_
_entity_poly.entity_id
_entity_poly.type
_entity_poly.pdbx_seq_one_letter_code
_entity_poly.pdbx_strand_id
1 'polypeptide(L)'
;MTPMMATGDVVNNTVGLDLSNDVTGLGTSGRSRLHVFARKARKHAVKPAQGGGPCLLKTKVKDSSVQSATKMATGFSSASNPNAITKQLRRAKAARRASHDAALAAFQQDMASWSKFHAIQTLSIHVGVAWSQGTRDYMEDKHVVTHHLFPTCALVAIFDGHNGAWAAEFAAAHISPLLASNEHLQQLAHQQNPLEPPDIVAIYAILQAAFLALDDDILAYTIEHDRRDGATAVVVLVMNSMVFVANVGDSRAILVRVACHQDPSTNLLSHDVERLSVDHKPNLPAEKARVLAAGGDVRTCV
;
A
#
# COMPACT_ATOMS: atom_id res chain seq x y z
N MET A 1 -6.68 -5.58 -54.64
CA MET A 1 -5.33 -5.11 -54.25
C MET A 1 -4.90 -5.89 -53.03
N THR A 2 -3.75 -6.54 -53.15
CA THR A 2 -3.15 -7.56 -52.28
C THR A 2 -2.76 -6.99 -50.89
N PRO A 3 -2.80 -7.79 -49.80
CA PRO A 3 -2.39 -7.36 -48.46
C PRO A 3 -0.87 -7.52 -48.28
N MET A 4 -0.25 -6.69 -47.43
CA MET A 4 1.13 -6.90 -46.96
C MET A 4 1.14 -7.29 -45.48
N MET A 5 1.65 -8.48 -45.23
CA MET A 5 2.21 -8.89 -43.96
C MET A 5 3.66 -8.40 -43.83
N ALA A 6 4.11 -8.18 -42.59
CA ALA A 6 5.52 -8.29 -42.21
C ALA A 6 5.62 -8.91 -40.82
N THR A 7 6.47 -9.94 -40.75
CA THR A 7 6.79 -10.84 -39.65
C THR A 7 8.15 -10.48 -39.01
N GLY A 8 8.34 -10.91 -37.76
CA GLY A 8 9.64 -11.17 -37.11
C GLY A 8 10.14 -10.07 -36.16
N ASP A 9 10.76 -10.32 -35.01
CA ASP A 9 11.04 -11.58 -34.31
C ASP A 9 11.44 -11.29 -32.85
N VAL A 10 11.33 -12.35 -32.07
CA VAL A 10 11.55 -12.57 -30.63
C VAL A 10 12.94 -12.18 -30.11
N VAL A 11 13.00 -11.56 -28.93
CA VAL A 11 14.10 -11.79 -27.96
C VAL A 11 13.51 -11.98 -26.56
N ASN A 12 13.57 -13.22 -26.09
CA ASN A 12 13.33 -13.62 -24.70
C ASN A 12 14.50 -13.16 -23.81
N ASN A 13 14.18 -12.69 -22.59
CA ASN A 13 15.01 -12.87 -21.41
C ASN A 13 14.13 -12.87 -20.15
N THR A 14 13.73 -14.07 -19.72
CA THR A 14 13.52 -14.43 -18.31
C THR A 14 14.87 -14.28 -17.58
N VAL A 15 15.00 -13.87 -16.31
CA VAL A 15 14.48 -14.50 -15.07
C VAL A 15 14.58 -13.47 -13.93
N GLY A 16 13.64 -13.44 -12.98
CA GLY A 16 13.81 -12.64 -11.76
C GLY A 16 12.63 -12.51 -10.81
N LEU A 17 12.09 -13.64 -10.32
CA LEU A 17 11.26 -13.78 -9.11
C LEU A 17 9.97 -12.94 -9.03
N ASP A 18 8.91 -13.51 -9.59
CA ASP A 18 7.52 -13.09 -9.44
C ASP A 18 6.94 -13.59 -8.09
N LEU A 19 6.61 -12.64 -7.21
CA LEU A 19 5.84 -12.85 -5.98
C LEU A 19 4.76 -11.76 -5.81
N SER A 20 4.20 -11.24 -6.90
CA SER A 20 3.06 -10.31 -6.80
C SER A 20 2.13 -10.39 -8.00
N ASN A 21 1.58 -11.58 -8.25
CA ASN A 21 0.33 -11.70 -9.00
C ASN A 21 -0.78 -11.04 -8.18
N ASP A 22 -1.19 -9.87 -8.65
CA ASP A 22 -2.60 -9.61 -8.98
C ASP A 22 -3.61 -10.24 -8.00
N VAL A 23 -4.00 -9.47 -6.99
CA VAL A 23 -5.36 -9.60 -6.44
C VAL A 23 -6.33 -8.98 -7.44
N THR A 24 -6.35 -9.51 -8.66
CA THR A 24 -7.46 -9.32 -9.60
C THR A 24 -8.46 -10.43 -9.35
N GLY A 25 -9.64 -10.04 -8.88
CA GLY A 25 -10.83 -10.88 -8.95
C GLY A 25 -11.11 -11.73 -7.70
N LEU A 26 -11.82 -11.14 -6.74
CA LEU A 26 -12.74 -11.90 -5.89
C LEU A 26 -14.14 -11.32 -6.07
N GLY A 27 -15.01 -12.11 -6.71
CA GLY A 27 -16.47 -12.02 -6.59
C GLY A 27 -17.20 -11.12 -7.60
N THR A 28 -17.55 -11.69 -8.77
CA THR A 28 -18.59 -11.16 -9.64
C THR A 28 -19.97 -11.40 -9.03
N SER A 29 -20.55 -10.37 -8.41
CA SER A 29 -22.01 -10.18 -8.42
C SER A 29 -22.32 -9.16 -9.52
N GLY A 30 -23.39 -9.35 -10.28
CA GLY A 30 -23.75 -8.56 -11.47
C GLY A 30 -24.07 -7.08 -11.24
N ARG A 31 -23.64 -6.48 -10.13
CA ARG A 31 -23.82 -5.07 -9.78
C ARG A 31 -22.44 -4.43 -9.59
N SER A 32 -22.13 -3.48 -10.47
CA SER A 32 -21.05 -2.50 -10.37
C SER A 32 -19.62 -3.04 -10.19
N ARG A 33 -18.79 -2.92 -11.23
CA ARG A 33 -17.36 -3.23 -11.15
C ARG A 33 -16.63 -2.06 -10.47
N LEU A 34 -16.35 -2.17 -9.19
CA LEU A 34 -15.42 -1.28 -8.50
C LEU A 34 -13.99 -1.78 -8.70
N HIS A 35 -13.08 -0.91 -9.11
CA HIS A 35 -11.65 -1.22 -9.10
C HIS A 35 -11.04 -0.52 -7.90
N VAL A 36 -10.48 -1.31 -6.99
CA VAL A 36 -9.69 -0.77 -5.88
C VAL A 36 -8.23 -1.15 -6.06
N PHE A 37 -7.35 -0.16 -6.04
CA PHE A 37 -5.92 -0.31 -6.28
C PHE A 37 -5.12 0.19 -5.08
N ALA A 38 -4.23 -0.64 -4.53
CA ALA A 38 -3.39 -0.33 -3.38
C ALA A 38 -1.91 -0.30 -3.75
N ARG A 39 -1.18 0.73 -3.31
CA ARG A 39 0.29 0.79 -3.44
C ARG A 39 0.95 1.35 -2.18
N LYS A 40 2.12 0.81 -1.86
CA LYS A 40 3.03 1.32 -0.83
C LYS A 40 3.99 2.36 -1.41
N ALA A 41 4.34 3.38 -0.63
CA ALA A 41 5.47 4.25 -0.93
C ALA A 41 6.77 3.42 -1.03
N ARG A 42 7.53 3.57 -2.13
CA ARG A 42 8.84 2.91 -2.25
C ARG A 42 9.78 3.49 -1.20
N LYS A 43 10.46 2.62 -0.44
CA LYS A 43 11.64 3.03 0.34
C LYS A 43 12.75 3.36 -0.64
N HIS A 44 13.23 4.60 -0.66
CA HIS A 44 14.48 4.91 -1.37
C HIS A 44 15.60 4.12 -0.71
N ALA A 45 16.27 3.27 -1.48
CA ALA A 45 17.52 2.66 -1.06
C ALA A 45 18.57 3.76 -0.99
N VAL A 46 18.70 4.40 0.18
CA VAL A 46 19.88 5.19 0.51
C VAL A 46 21.03 4.20 0.55
N LYS A 47 21.85 4.15 -0.50
CA LYS A 47 23.17 3.51 -0.40
C LYS A 47 23.91 4.27 0.70
N PRO A 48 24.35 3.63 1.79
CA PRO A 48 25.19 4.31 2.76
C PRO A 48 26.44 4.79 2.03
N ALA A 49 26.77 6.07 2.19
CA ALA A 49 27.99 6.65 1.70
C ALA A 49 29.16 5.77 2.16
N GLN A 50 29.92 5.25 1.20
CA GLN A 50 31.19 4.59 1.49
C GLN A 50 32.17 5.67 1.96
N GLY A 51 32.54 5.65 3.25
CA GLY A 51 33.59 6.52 3.76
C GLY A 51 33.74 6.46 5.28
N GLY A 52 34.72 5.67 5.76
CA GLY A 52 35.30 5.78 7.10
C GLY A 52 34.71 4.89 8.19
N GLY A 53 35.32 3.74 8.44
CA GLY A 53 34.97 2.83 9.56
C GLY A 53 35.26 3.43 10.96
N PRO A 54 34.97 2.64 12.02
CA PRO A 54 36.05 1.83 12.58
C PRO A 54 35.78 0.32 12.50
N CYS A 55 36.92 -0.37 12.44
CA CYS A 55 37.14 -1.79 12.21
C CYS A 55 36.39 -2.71 13.19
N LEU A 56 35.43 -3.49 12.66
CA LEU A 56 34.96 -4.74 13.27
C LEU A 56 35.71 -5.90 12.59
N LEU A 57 36.63 -6.50 13.33
CA LEU A 57 37.30 -7.75 12.96
C LEU A 57 36.26 -8.85 12.72
N LYS A 58 35.99 -9.16 11.46
CA LYS A 58 35.37 -10.42 11.04
C LYS A 58 36.49 -11.46 10.88
N THR A 59 36.66 -12.34 11.86
CA THR A 59 37.46 -13.55 11.67
C THR A 59 36.66 -14.56 10.87
N LYS A 60 37.25 -14.94 9.74
CA LYS A 60 36.78 -15.91 8.76
C LYS A 60 36.91 -17.31 9.37
N VAL A 61 35.79 -17.96 9.71
CA VAL A 61 35.79 -19.40 9.99
C VAL A 61 35.64 -20.12 8.65
N LYS A 62 36.62 -20.95 8.34
CA LYS A 62 36.68 -21.79 7.14
C LYS A 62 36.08 -23.14 7.54
N ASP A 63 35.01 -23.55 6.87
CA ASP A 63 34.47 -24.89 6.99
C ASP A 63 35.51 -25.91 6.50
N SER A 64 35.78 -26.90 7.34
CA SER A 64 36.22 -28.22 6.88
C SER A 64 35.48 -29.26 7.71
N SER A 65 34.71 -30.05 6.98
CA SER A 65 33.95 -31.22 7.40
C SER A 65 34.78 -32.22 8.19
N VAL A 66 34.17 -32.67 9.30
CA VAL A 66 34.10 -34.04 9.79
C VAL A 66 35.17 -35.02 9.27
N GLN A 67 36.20 -35.27 10.09
CA GLN A 67 36.82 -36.59 10.15
C GLN A 67 37.02 -37.03 11.60
N SER A 68 36.39 -38.17 11.86
CA SER A 68 36.60 -39.21 12.87
C SER A 68 37.58 -38.97 14.01
N ALA A 69 37.06 -39.27 15.19
CA ALA A 69 37.76 -39.51 16.44
C ALA A 69 38.92 -40.50 16.35
N THR A 70 39.69 -40.47 17.45
CA THR A 70 40.55 -41.51 18.03
C THR A 70 42.01 -41.49 17.59
N LYS A 71 42.89 -40.97 18.47
CA LYS A 71 43.99 -41.77 19.06
C LYS A 71 44.81 -40.99 20.09
N MET A 72 44.97 -41.65 21.23
CA MET A 72 46.19 -41.79 22.04
C MET A 72 46.61 -40.65 22.97
N ALA A 73 46.56 -41.02 24.24
CA ALA A 73 47.26 -40.47 25.39
C ALA A 73 48.75 -40.18 25.11
N THR A 74 49.27 -39.12 25.73
CA THR A 74 50.33 -39.16 26.76
C THR A 74 50.71 -37.73 27.13
N GLY A 75 50.57 -37.35 28.40
CA GLY A 75 51.04 -36.05 28.88
C GLY A 75 50.31 -35.56 30.12
N PHE A 76 50.48 -36.23 31.25
CA PHE A 76 50.06 -35.71 32.54
C PHE A 76 51.21 -34.88 33.12
N SER A 77 51.08 -33.55 33.05
CA SER A 77 51.76 -32.54 33.87
C SER A 77 51.00 -31.25 33.62
N SER A 78 50.37 -30.57 34.57
CA SER A 78 50.64 -30.37 35.98
C SER A 78 49.30 -30.33 36.74
N ALA A 79 49.33 -30.57 38.04
CA ALA A 79 48.18 -30.52 38.92
C ALA A 79 47.48 -29.15 38.86
N SER A 80 46.44 -29.03 38.04
CA SER A 80 45.50 -27.93 38.15
C SER A 80 44.60 -28.23 39.34
N ASN A 81 44.80 -27.45 40.40
CA ASN A 81 44.06 -27.57 41.66
C ASN A 81 42.55 -27.61 41.35
N PRO A 82 41.79 -28.64 41.77
CA PRO A 82 40.35 -28.76 41.47
C PRO A 82 39.53 -27.57 41.97
N ASN A 83 40.04 -26.87 43.00
CA ASN A 83 39.49 -25.60 43.48
C ASN A 83 39.67 -24.44 42.48
N ALA A 84 40.72 -24.45 41.66
CA ALA A 84 40.97 -23.45 40.63
C ALA A 84 40.00 -23.62 39.44
N ILE A 85 39.76 -24.85 38.99
CA ILE A 85 38.84 -25.17 37.89
C ILE A 85 37.39 -24.80 38.28
N THR A 86 36.96 -25.19 39.48
CA THR A 86 35.62 -24.82 40.00
C THR A 86 35.46 -23.31 40.20
N LYS A 87 36.51 -22.61 40.64
CA LYS A 87 36.53 -21.14 40.74
C LYS A 87 36.43 -20.47 39.35
N GLN A 88 37.07 -21.06 38.34
CA GLN A 88 37.04 -20.56 36.96
C GLN A 88 35.67 -20.77 36.30
N LEU A 89 35.05 -21.94 36.51
CA LEU A 89 33.67 -22.24 36.09
C LEU A 89 32.64 -21.34 36.78
N ARG A 90 32.79 -21.10 38.09
CA ARG A 90 31.94 -20.15 38.84
C ARG A 90 32.06 -18.73 38.30
N ARG A 91 33.27 -18.27 37.99
CA ARG A 91 33.52 -16.95 37.36
C ARG A 91 32.90 -16.85 35.96
N ALA A 92 33.04 -17.87 35.13
CA ALA A 92 32.44 -17.90 33.79
C ALA A 92 30.90 -17.88 33.84
N LYS A 93 30.30 -18.61 34.80
CA LYS A 93 28.85 -18.62 35.01
C LYS A 93 28.35 -17.27 35.54
N ALA A 94 29.09 -16.64 36.45
CA ALA A 94 28.79 -15.30 36.95
C ALA A 94 28.89 -14.23 35.84
N ALA A 95 29.90 -14.32 34.96
CA ALA A 95 30.06 -13.42 33.83
C ALA A 95 28.92 -13.56 32.80
N ARG A 96 28.48 -14.79 32.49
CA ARG A 96 27.31 -15.03 31.62
C ARG A 96 26.03 -14.46 32.23
N ARG A 97 25.86 -14.60 33.54
CA ARG A 97 24.69 -14.06 34.26
C ARG A 97 24.70 -12.53 34.26
N ALA A 98 25.85 -11.91 34.52
CA ALA A 98 26.02 -10.47 34.43
C ALA A 98 25.76 -9.93 33.01
N SER A 99 26.22 -10.63 31.96
CA SER A 99 25.92 -10.26 30.57
C SER A 99 24.44 -10.41 30.22
N HIS A 100 23.77 -11.43 30.74
CA HIS A 100 22.34 -11.63 30.56
C HIS A 100 21.54 -10.56 31.30
N ASP A 101 21.89 -10.25 32.54
CA ASP A 101 21.22 -9.23 33.36
C ASP A 101 21.44 -7.83 32.77
N ALA A 102 22.63 -7.55 32.22
CA ALA A 102 22.90 -6.33 31.48
C ALA A 102 22.07 -6.23 30.19
N ALA A 103 21.91 -7.33 29.45
CA ALA A 103 21.05 -7.37 28.27
C ALA A 103 19.57 -7.17 28.64
N LEU A 104 19.11 -7.73 29.76
CA LEU A 104 17.75 -7.54 30.26
C LEU A 104 17.51 -6.10 30.71
N ALA A 105 18.48 -5.50 31.41
CA ALA A 105 18.42 -4.10 31.81
C ALA A 105 18.42 -3.15 30.60
N ALA A 106 19.22 -3.44 29.57
CA ALA A 106 19.21 -2.70 28.31
C ALA A 106 17.87 -2.82 27.59
N PHE A 107 17.30 -4.03 27.52
CA PHE A 107 15.97 -4.26 26.94
C PHE A 107 14.86 -3.54 27.73
N GLN A 108 14.92 -3.55 29.06
CA GLN A 108 13.97 -2.84 29.91
C GLN A 108 14.11 -1.31 29.79
N GLN A 109 15.33 -0.79 29.63
CA GLN A 109 15.56 0.62 29.33
C GLN A 109 15.04 1.01 27.96
N ASP A 110 15.24 0.17 26.94
CA ASP A 110 14.71 0.36 25.59
C ASP A 110 13.17 0.34 25.59
N MET A 111 12.57 -0.61 26.29
CA MET A 111 11.12 -0.70 26.51
C MET A 111 10.56 0.49 27.29
N ALA A 112 11.25 0.94 28.33
CA ALA A 112 10.89 2.14 29.06
C ALA A 112 11.04 3.40 28.20
N SER A 113 11.98 3.43 27.25
CA SER A 113 12.11 4.50 26.26
C SER A 113 10.94 4.52 25.26
N TRP A 114 10.44 3.34 24.87
CA TRP A 114 9.27 3.17 24.00
C TRP A 114 7.95 3.65 24.61
N SER A 115 7.86 3.70 25.95
CA SER A 115 6.66 4.17 26.66
C SER A 115 6.49 5.71 26.69
N LYS A 116 7.48 6.47 26.21
CA LYS A 116 7.36 7.93 26.09
C LYS A 116 6.90 8.32 24.69
N PHE A 117 5.59 8.48 24.55
CA PHE A 117 4.92 9.24 23.49
C PHE A 117 5.37 8.87 22.06
N HIS A 118 4.84 7.77 21.54
CA HIS A 118 4.51 7.80 20.12
C HIS A 118 3.37 8.81 19.97
N ALA A 119 3.72 10.09 19.79
CA ALA A 119 2.79 11.03 19.20
C ALA A 119 2.34 10.35 17.91
N ILE A 120 1.05 10.01 17.80
CA ILE A 120 0.50 9.48 16.56
C ILE A 120 0.90 10.47 15.49
N GLN A 121 1.86 10.07 14.65
CA GLN A 121 2.37 10.96 13.63
C GLN A 121 1.22 11.14 12.65
N THR A 122 0.52 12.26 12.77
CA THR A 122 -0.63 12.55 11.95
C THR A 122 -0.16 12.62 10.50
N LEU A 123 -0.89 11.93 9.63
CA LEU A 123 -0.63 12.02 8.20
C LEU A 123 -0.88 13.46 7.77
N SER A 124 0.16 14.13 7.29
CA SER A 124 0.05 15.46 6.70
C SER A 124 0.06 15.35 5.18
N ILE A 125 -1.03 15.78 4.56
CA ILE A 125 -1.11 15.96 3.10
C ILE A 125 -1.48 17.39 2.77
N HIS A 126 -0.83 17.93 1.74
CA HIS A 126 -1.21 19.21 1.14
C HIS A 126 -2.09 18.92 -0.07
N VAL A 127 -3.27 19.53 -0.10
CA VAL A 127 -4.24 19.33 -1.18
C VAL A 127 -4.61 20.70 -1.74
N GLY A 128 -4.49 20.83 -3.06
CA GLY A 128 -5.06 21.94 -3.82
C GLY A 128 -6.19 21.42 -4.67
N VAL A 129 -7.31 22.15 -4.70
CA VAL A 129 -8.46 21.83 -5.54
C VAL A 129 -8.83 23.04 -6.37
N ALA A 130 -9.13 22.81 -7.64
CA ALA A 130 -9.72 23.79 -8.53
C ALA A 130 -10.82 23.12 -9.34
N TRP A 131 -11.91 23.84 -9.57
CA TRP A 131 -13.03 23.41 -10.39
C TRP A 131 -13.62 24.62 -11.10
N SER A 132 -14.27 24.39 -12.23
CA SER A 132 -14.94 25.43 -13.01
C SER A 132 -16.06 24.78 -13.81
N GLN A 133 -17.20 25.48 -13.90
CA GLN A 133 -18.32 25.07 -14.75
C GLN A 133 -17.93 24.97 -16.24
N GLY A 134 -16.93 25.75 -16.66
CA GLY A 134 -16.51 25.79 -18.05
C GLY A 134 -17.64 26.28 -18.96
N THR A 135 -17.89 25.54 -20.04
CA THR A 135 -18.87 25.91 -21.08
C THR A 135 -20.25 25.28 -20.89
N ARG A 136 -20.46 24.50 -19.83
CA ARG A 136 -21.77 23.90 -19.53
C ARG A 136 -22.70 24.94 -18.92
N ASP A 137 -24.00 24.76 -19.08
CA ASP A 137 -25.01 25.65 -18.48
C ASP A 137 -25.16 25.42 -16.96
N TYR A 138 -24.72 24.27 -16.47
CA TYR A 138 -24.83 23.83 -15.08
C TYR A 138 -23.52 23.16 -14.61
N MET A 139 -23.30 23.16 -13.29
CA MET A 139 -22.14 22.55 -12.64
C MET A 139 -22.55 21.33 -11.82
N GLU A 140 -22.29 20.13 -12.35
CA GLU A 140 -22.65 18.87 -11.71
C GLU A 140 -21.50 18.27 -10.88
N ASP A 141 -20.23 18.56 -11.20
CA ASP A 141 -19.11 17.97 -10.46
C ASP A 141 -19.07 18.39 -9.00
N LYS A 142 -18.61 17.46 -8.16
CA LYS A 142 -18.35 17.65 -6.73
C LYS A 142 -17.02 17.03 -6.34
N HIS A 143 -16.45 17.50 -5.23
CA HIS A 143 -15.22 16.95 -4.68
C HIS A 143 -15.28 16.92 -3.16
N VAL A 144 -14.45 16.07 -2.58
CA VAL A 144 -14.27 15.96 -1.13
C VAL A 144 -12.78 15.95 -0.82
N VAL A 145 -12.39 16.70 0.21
CA VAL A 145 -11.08 16.62 0.84
C VAL A 145 -11.29 16.47 2.34
N THR A 146 -10.84 15.35 2.88
CA THR A 146 -10.83 15.08 4.32
C THR A 146 -9.39 14.81 4.74
N HIS A 147 -8.71 15.85 5.27
CA HIS A 147 -7.29 15.75 5.66
C HIS A 147 -7.03 14.70 6.74
N HIS A 148 -7.98 14.53 7.64
CA HIS A 148 -7.89 13.59 8.76
C HIS A 148 -9.21 12.83 8.90
N LEU A 149 -9.41 11.82 8.04
CA LEU A 149 -10.49 10.85 8.22
C LEU A 149 -10.26 10.06 9.53
N PHE A 150 -8.99 9.71 9.74
CA PHE A 150 -8.41 9.29 11.01
C PHE A 150 -7.04 10.00 11.14
N PRO A 151 -6.38 9.99 12.31
CA PRO A 151 -5.08 10.66 12.46
C PRO A 151 -4.05 10.29 11.39
N THR A 152 -4.06 9.05 10.91
CA THR A 152 -3.14 8.49 9.90
C THR A 152 -3.74 8.36 8.50
N CYS A 153 -4.97 8.86 8.29
CA CYS A 153 -5.74 8.65 7.08
C CYS A 153 -6.30 9.96 6.52
N ALA A 154 -6.16 10.15 5.21
CA ALA A 154 -6.77 11.23 4.47
C ALA A 154 -7.57 10.70 3.30
N LEU A 155 -8.65 11.39 2.94
CA LEU A 155 -9.52 11.04 1.83
C LEU A 155 -9.59 12.20 0.84
N VAL A 156 -9.45 11.91 -0.45
CA VAL A 156 -9.76 12.85 -1.53
C VAL A 156 -10.67 12.14 -2.52
N ALA A 157 -11.75 12.77 -2.94
CA ALA A 157 -12.68 12.18 -3.90
C ALA A 157 -13.17 13.21 -4.92
N ILE A 158 -13.42 12.75 -6.14
CA ILE A 158 -14.02 13.51 -7.24
C ILE A 158 -15.25 12.74 -7.75
N PHE A 159 -16.32 13.48 -8.02
CA PHE A 159 -17.58 12.98 -8.53
C PHE A 159 -18.00 13.82 -9.74
N ASP A 160 -18.21 13.19 -10.90
CA ASP A 160 -18.71 13.82 -12.12
C ASP A 160 -20.19 13.41 -12.28
N GLY A 161 -21.09 14.35 -11.98
CA GLY A 161 -22.53 14.12 -12.04
C GLY A 161 -23.07 14.13 -13.47
N HIS A 162 -24.18 13.44 -13.71
CA HIS A 162 -24.90 13.46 -14.98
C HIS A 162 -26.40 13.27 -14.78
N ASN A 163 -27.20 13.91 -15.65
CA ASN A 163 -28.67 14.00 -15.54
C ASN A 163 -29.15 14.69 -14.24
N GLY A 164 -28.33 15.59 -13.69
CA GLY A 164 -28.55 16.29 -12.43
C GLY A 164 -27.37 16.13 -11.47
N ALA A 165 -27.22 17.11 -10.57
CA ALA A 165 -26.10 17.16 -9.62
C ALA A 165 -26.34 16.33 -8.35
N TRP A 166 -27.56 15.85 -8.12
CA TRP A 166 -27.96 15.35 -6.80
C TRP A 166 -27.18 14.08 -6.40
N ALA A 167 -26.96 13.15 -7.34
CA ALA A 167 -26.19 11.93 -7.05
C ALA A 167 -24.74 12.25 -6.66
N ALA A 168 -24.10 13.21 -7.33
CA ALA A 168 -22.75 13.66 -7.00
C ALA A 168 -22.70 14.42 -5.67
N GLU A 169 -23.71 15.24 -5.38
CA GLU A 169 -23.86 15.93 -4.09
C GLU A 169 -24.06 14.97 -2.93
N PHE A 170 -24.94 13.98 -3.12
CA PHE A 170 -25.19 12.92 -2.15
C PHE A 170 -23.93 12.12 -1.89
N ALA A 171 -23.22 11.68 -2.94
CA ALA A 171 -21.97 10.95 -2.83
C ALA A 171 -20.90 11.74 -2.07
N ALA A 172 -20.73 13.02 -2.40
CA ALA A 172 -19.77 13.90 -1.74
C ALA A 172 -20.10 14.11 -0.24
N ALA A 173 -21.39 14.21 0.10
CA ALA A 173 -21.81 14.40 1.49
C ALA A 173 -21.65 13.14 2.36
N HIS A 174 -21.77 11.94 1.78
CA HIS A 174 -21.90 10.69 2.56
C HIS A 174 -20.65 9.79 2.54
N ILE A 175 -19.76 9.89 1.54
CA ILE A 175 -18.60 8.98 1.45
C ILE A 175 -17.67 9.07 2.67
N SER A 176 -17.36 10.28 3.15
CA SER A 176 -16.48 10.47 4.31
C SER A 176 -17.12 9.96 5.60
N PRO A 177 -18.35 10.35 5.97
CA PRO A 177 -19.05 9.79 7.14
C PRO A 177 -19.20 8.26 7.11
N LEU A 178 -19.47 7.69 5.94
CA LEU A 178 -19.65 6.24 5.79
C LEU A 178 -18.35 5.49 6.06
N LEU A 179 -17.21 6.00 5.58
CA LEU A 179 -15.91 5.41 5.87
C LEU A 179 -15.44 5.70 7.30
N ALA A 180 -15.72 6.89 7.83
CA ALA A 180 -15.34 7.29 9.20
C ALA A 180 -16.06 6.45 10.27
N SER A 181 -17.30 6.03 10.01
CA SER A 181 -18.09 5.20 10.93
C SER A 181 -17.75 3.70 10.86
N ASN A 182 -16.89 3.28 9.93
CA ASN A 182 -16.48 1.89 9.81
C ASN A 182 -15.44 1.53 10.89
N GLU A 183 -15.86 0.78 11.91
CA GLU A 183 -15.00 0.38 13.04
C GLU A 183 -13.76 -0.40 12.62
N HIS A 184 -13.87 -1.27 11.60
CA HIS A 184 -12.73 -2.04 11.11
C HIS A 184 -11.71 -1.12 10.43
N LEU A 185 -12.17 -0.17 9.61
CA LEU A 185 -11.28 0.83 8.99
C LEU A 185 -10.59 1.68 10.06
N GLN A 186 -11.33 2.08 11.10
CA GLN A 186 -10.77 2.78 12.24
C GLN A 186 -9.69 1.94 12.93
N GLN A 187 -9.93 0.66 13.22
CA GLN A 187 -8.94 -0.23 13.81
C GLN A 187 -7.68 -0.33 12.95
N LEU A 188 -7.82 -0.52 11.64
CA LEU A 188 -6.70 -0.59 10.69
C LEU A 188 -5.91 0.74 10.64
N ALA A 189 -6.59 1.88 10.74
CA ALA A 189 -5.94 3.19 10.81
C ALA A 189 -5.13 3.39 12.10
N HIS A 190 -5.58 2.82 13.22
CA HIS A 190 -4.90 2.90 14.52
C HIS A 190 -3.82 1.82 14.70
N GLN A 191 -3.82 0.76 13.88
CA GLN A 191 -2.76 -0.24 13.86
C GLN A 191 -1.46 0.38 13.34
N GLN A 192 -0.60 0.79 14.28
CA GLN A 192 0.67 1.43 13.99
C GLN A 192 1.85 0.46 13.89
N ASN A 193 1.62 -0.87 13.99
CA ASN A 193 2.73 -1.82 14.00
C ASN A 193 3.49 -1.76 12.65
N PRO A 194 4.70 -1.18 12.58
CA PRO A 194 5.40 -0.98 11.32
C PRO A 194 5.89 -2.30 10.70
N LEU A 195 5.84 -3.38 11.47
CA LEU A 195 6.27 -4.73 11.09
C LEU A 195 5.15 -5.54 10.44
N GLU A 196 3.88 -5.18 10.68
CA GLU A 196 2.76 -5.88 10.04
C GLU A 196 2.35 -5.16 8.76
N PRO A 197 2.20 -5.90 7.64
CA PRO A 197 1.62 -5.32 6.44
C PRO A 197 0.15 -4.98 6.73
N PRO A 198 -0.36 -3.83 6.24
CA PRO A 198 -1.77 -3.53 6.40
C PRO A 198 -2.62 -4.55 5.66
N ASP A 199 -3.80 -4.82 6.20
CA ASP A 199 -4.76 -5.73 5.59
C ASP A 199 -5.42 -5.08 4.36
N ILE A 200 -4.73 -5.22 3.22
CA ILE A 200 -5.17 -4.68 1.93
C ILE A 200 -6.53 -5.27 1.53
N VAL A 201 -6.77 -6.55 1.84
CA VAL A 201 -8.01 -7.25 1.46
C VAL A 201 -9.19 -6.68 2.25
N ALA A 202 -9.02 -6.44 3.55
CA ALA A 202 -10.04 -5.78 4.37
C ALA A 202 -10.35 -4.37 3.87
N ILE A 203 -9.32 -3.57 3.56
CA ILE A 203 -9.51 -2.19 3.05
C ILE A 203 -10.26 -2.20 1.71
N TYR A 204 -9.94 -3.13 0.82
CA TYR A 204 -10.68 -3.32 -0.43
C TYR A 204 -12.15 -3.67 -0.20
N ALA A 205 -12.44 -4.62 0.69
CA ALA A 205 -13.81 -5.00 1.03
C ALA A 205 -14.59 -3.85 1.65
N ILE A 206 -13.96 -3.04 2.51
CA ILE A 206 -14.58 -1.86 3.13
C ILE A 206 -14.92 -0.80 2.07
N LEU A 207 -14.00 -0.49 1.16
CA LEU A 207 -14.24 0.47 0.08
C LEU A 207 -15.34 -0.04 -0.87
N GLN A 208 -15.36 -1.33 -1.18
CA GLN A 208 -16.44 -1.93 -1.97
C GLN A 208 -17.80 -1.84 -1.28
N ALA A 209 -17.88 -2.18 0.00
CA ALA A 209 -19.10 -2.09 0.77
C ALA A 209 -19.60 -0.64 0.84
N ALA A 210 -18.70 0.33 1.02
CA ALA A 210 -19.05 1.74 1.04
C ALA A 210 -19.65 2.23 -0.30
N PHE A 211 -19.07 1.83 -1.43
CA PHE A 211 -19.61 2.18 -2.75
C PHE A 211 -20.97 1.51 -3.01
N LEU A 212 -21.14 0.25 -2.62
CA LEU A 212 -22.42 -0.45 -2.79
C LEU A 212 -23.52 0.17 -1.93
N ALA A 213 -23.24 0.49 -0.67
CA ALA A 213 -24.22 1.17 0.20
C ALA A 213 -24.62 2.54 -0.36
N LEU A 214 -23.64 3.30 -0.87
CA LEU A 214 -23.90 4.59 -1.49
C LEU A 214 -24.73 4.48 -2.77
N ASP A 215 -24.44 3.49 -3.62
CA ASP A 215 -25.18 3.20 -4.85
C ASP A 215 -26.62 2.76 -4.55
N ASP A 216 -26.82 1.92 -3.53
CA ASP A 216 -28.15 1.48 -3.07
C ASP A 216 -29.00 2.66 -2.58
N ASP A 217 -28.42 3.59 -1.80
CA ASP A 217 -29.11 4.79 -1.30
C ASP A 217 -29.46 5.77 -2.44
N ILE A 218 -28.53 6.00 -3.37
CA ILE A 218 -28.77 6.84 -4.56
C ILE A 218 -29.87 6.22 -5.42
N LEU A 219 -29.84 4.91 -5.65
CA LEU A 219 -30.84 4.19 -6.43
C LEU A 219 -32.22 4.26 -5.77
N ALA A 220 -32.31 4.03 -4.46
CA ALA A 220 -33.57 4.12 -3.72
C ALA A 220 -34.20 5.51 -3.85
N TYR A 221 -33.41 6.56 -3.63
CA TYR A 221 -33.90 7.93 -3.71
C TYR A 221 -34.30 8.32 -5.14
N THR A 222 -33.51 7.95 -6.14
CA THR A 222 -33.81 8.29 -7.54
C THR A 222 -35.07 7.61 -8.04
N ILE A 223 -35.34 6.37 -7.62
CA ILE A 223 -36.61 5.68 -7.89
C ILE A 223 -37.79 6.39 -7.20
N GLU A 224 -37.66 6.71 -5.91
CA GLU A 224 -38.73 7.35 -5.13
C GLU A 224 -39.13 8.72 -5.69
N HIS A 225 -38.15 9.48 -6.18
CA HIS A 225 -38.33 10.86 -6.63
C HIS A 225 -38.38 11.03 -8.16
N ASP A 226 -38.51 9.94 -8.92
CA ASP A 226 -38.51 9.90 -10.40
C ASP A 226 -37.33 10.69 -11.01
N ARG A 227 -36.14 10.49 -10.44
CA ARG A 227 -34.89 11.10 -10.90
C ARG A 227 -34.07 10.12 -11.72
N ARG A 228 -33.17 10.68 -12.52
CA ARG A 228 -32.21 9.90 -13.34
C ARG A 228 -30.77 10.31 -13.11
N ASP A 229 -30.52 11.09 -12.07
CA ASP A 229 -29.19 11.51 -11.65
C ASP A 229 -28.29 10.29 -11.45
N GLY A 230 -27.07 10.40 -11.93
CA GLY A 230 -25.98 9.49 -11.63
C GLY A 230 -24.70 10.27 -11.43
N ALA A 231 -23.66 9.59 -10.97
CA ALA A 231 -22.34 10.19 -10.84
C ALA A 231 -21.24 9.16 -11.08
N THR A 232 -20.12 9.59 -11.63
CA THR A 232 -18.86 8.87 -11.47
C THR A 232 -18.34 9.06 -10.05
N ALA A 233 -17.38 8.24 -9.64
CA ALA A 233 -16.65 8.41 -8.41
C ALA A 233 -15.21 7.89 -8.55
N VAL A 234 -14.24 8.75 -8.24
CA VAL A 234 -12.86 8.32 -7.96
C VAL A 234 -12.47 8.79 -6.58
N VAL A 235 -12.20 7.82 -5.70
CA VAL A 235 -11.88 8.03 -4.27
C VAL A 235 -10.45 7.57 -4.01
N VAL A 236 -9.64 8.45 -3.43
CA VAL A 236 -8.26 8.21 -3.03
C VAL A 236 -8.18 8.25 -1.52
N LEU A 237 -7.97 7.10 -0.89
CA LEU A 237 -7.70 6.96 0.53
C LEU A 237 -6.19 6.82 0.73
N VAL A 238 -5.58 7.84 1.33
CA VAL A 238 -4.18 7.79 1.76
C VAL A 238 -4.18 7.33 3.21
N MET A 239 -3.56 6.19 3.49
CA MET A 239 -3.51 5.61 4.82
C MET A 239 -2.08 5.17 5.11
N ASN A 240 -1.51 5.70 6.20
CA ASN A 240 -0.12 5.45 6.59
C ASN A 240 0.85 5.77 5.44
N SER A 241 1.48 4.76 4.85
CA SER A 241 2.38 4.88 3.69
C SER A 241 1.80 4.23 2.43
N MET A 242 0.47 4.11 2.36
CA MET A 242 -0.23 3.52 1.23
C MET A 242 -1.28 4.46 0.65
N VAL A 243 -1.51 4.30 -0.65
CA VAL A 243 -2.58 4.95 -1.39
C VAL A 243 -3.50 3.86 -1.93
N PHE A 244 -4.78 3.97 -1.61
CA PHE A 244 -5.86 3.13 -2.11
C PHE A 244 -6.74 3.98 -3.03
N VAL A 245 -6.98 3.52 -4.25
CA VAL A 245 -7.83 4.22 -5.22
C VAL A 245 -9.01 3.34 -5.59
N ALA A 246 -10.22 3.81 -5.33
CA ALA A 246 -11.48 3.19 -5.67
C ALA A 246 -12.12 3.98 -6.83
N ASN A 247 -12.37 3.35 -7.99
CA ASN A 247 -12.90 4.01 -9.18
C ASN A 247 -14.17 3.34 -9.73
N VAL A 248 -15.19 4.15 -10.01
CA VAL A 248 -16.40 3.82 -10.79
C VAL A 248 -16.69 4.94 -11.78
N GLY A 249 -16.65 4.62 -13.07
CA GLY A 249 -16.87 5.59 -14.15
C GLY A 249 -15.57 5.96 -14.84
N ASP A 250 -15.54 7.12 -15.47
CA ASP A 250 -14.47 7.56 -16.37
C ASP A 250 -13.70 8.81 -15.91
N SER A 251 -13.92 9.25 -14.67
CA SER A 251 -12.94 10.06 -13.94
C SER A 251 -11.68 9.23 -13.66
N ARG A 252 -10.57 9.91 -13.31
CA ARG A 252 -9.26 9.26 -13.28
C ARG A 252 -8.33 9.79 -12.19
N ALA A 253 -7.65 8.87 -11.51
CA ALA A 253 -6.51 9.14 -10.64
C ALA A 253 -5.18 8.74 -11.30
N ILE A 254 -4.19 9.62 -11.18
CA ILE A 254 -2.82 9.45 -11.67
C ILE A 254 -1.87 9.83 -10.53
N LEU A 255 -0.84 9.02 -10.32
CA LEU A 255 0.23 9.28 -9.35
C LEU A 255 1.49 9.72 -10.07
N VAL A 256 2.01 10.87 -9.67
CA VAL A 256 3.33 11.35 -10.10
C VAL A 256 4.28 11.25 -8.93
N ARG A 257 5.40 10.55 -9.11
CA ARG A 257 6.50 10.46 -8.16
C ARG A 257 7.67 11.26 -8.69
N VAL A 258 8.06 12.30 -7.97
CA VAL A 258 9.25 13.09 -8.30
C VAL A 258 10.41 12.60 -7.45
N ALA A 259 11.56 12.33 -8.09
CA ALA A 259 12.76 11.94 -7.36
C ALA A 259 13.22 13.09 -6.45
N CYS A 260 13.72 12.73 -5.26
CA CYS A 260 14.28 13.68 -4.32
C CYS A 260 15.68 14.19 -4.72
N HIS A 261 16.30 13.58 -5.73
CA HIS A 261 17.62 13.94 -6.23
C HIS A 261 17.54 14.26 -7.72
N GLN A 262 18.26 15.30 -8.12
CA GLN A 262 18.48 15.61 -9.53
C GLN A 262 19.35 14.53 -10.15
N ASP A 263 19.04 14.16 -11.38
CA ASP A 263 19.93 13.35 -12.19
C ASP A 263 21.24 14.14 -12.43
N PRO A 264 22.40 13.64 -11.99
CA PRO A 264 23.68 14.31 -12.13
C PRO A 264 24.06 14.65 -13.59
N SER A 265 23.47 13.95 -14.56
CA SER A 265 23.78 14.13 -15.99
C SER A 265 22.89 15.17 -16.68
N THR A 266 21.66 15.38 -16.19
CA THR A 266 20.67 16.26 -16.83
C THR A 266 20.31 17.49 -16.00
N ASN A 267 20.70 17.55 -14.71
CA ASN A 267 20.27 18.57 -13.74
C ASN A 267 18.73 18.68 -13.60
N LEU A 268 17.99 17.68 -14.06
CA LEU A 268 16.53 17.63 -13.98
C LEU A 268 16.09 16.63 -12.90
N LEU A 269 14.94 16.90 -12.30
CA LEU A 269 14.27 15.95 -11.43
C LEU A 269 13.59 14.89 -12.31
N SER A 270 14.02 13.64 -12.18
CA SER A 270 13.29 12.53 -12.81
C SER A 270 11.93 12.37 -12.15
N HIS A 271 10.90 12.10 -12.94
CA HIS A 271 9.57 11.79 -12.46
C HIS A 271 9.05 10.50 -13.08
N ASP A 272 8.21 9.81 -12.34
CA ASP A 272 7.55 8.57 -12.75
C ASP A 272 6.03 8.77 -12.64
N VAL A 273 5.29 8.40 -13.68
CA VAL A 273 3.85 8.62 -13.80
C VAL A 273 3.15 7.27 -13.89
N GLU A 274 2.30 6.98 -12.91
CA GLU A 274 1.55 5.74 -12.83
C GLU A 274 0.05 6.05 -12.84
N ARG A 275 -0.69 5.42 -13.74
CA ARG A 275 -2.15 5.49 -13.74
C ARG A 275 -2.69 4.55 -12.65
N LEU A 276 -3.43 5.10 -11.68
CA LEU A 276 -3.94 4.34 -10.53
C LEU A 276 -5.37 3.79 -10.73
N SER A 277 -6.03 4.14 -11.84
CA SER A 277 -7.42 3.78 -12.12
C SER A 277 -7.62 3.53 -13.61
N VAL A 278 -8.53 2.62 -13.96
CA VAL A 278 -8.92 2.35 -15.35
C VAL A 278 -10.32 2.91 -15.56
N ASP A 279 -10.48 3.75 -16.58
CA ASP A 279 -11.78 4.33 -16.90
C ASP A 279 -12.75 3.22 -17.34
N HIS A 280 -13.97 3.24 -16.82
CA HIS A 280 -15.02 2.30 -17.21
C HIS A 280 -15.73 2.80 -18.46
N LYS A 281 -15.15 2.50 -19.63
CA LYS A 281 -15.77 2.81 -20.92
C LYS A 281 -16.53 1.59 -21.47
N PRO A 282 -17.75 1.77 -22.03
CA PRO A 282 -18.56 0.65 -22.54
C PRO A 282 -17.89 -0.19 -23.63
N ASN A 283 -16.94 0.39 -24.37
CA ASN A 283 -16.20 -0.30 -25.43
C ASN A 283 -15.05 -1.19 -24.94
N LEU A 284 -14.70 -1.14 -23.64
CA LEU A 284 -13.69 -2.04 -23.10
C LEU A 284 -14.20 -3.49 -23.12
N PRO A 285 -13.37 -4.49 -23.48
CA PRO A 285 -13.83 -5.87 -23.65
C PRO A 285 -14.62 -6.43 -22.46
N ALA A 286 -14.12 -6.18 -21.23
CA ALA A 286 -14.76 -6.65 -20.01
C ALA A 286 -16.08 -5.91 -19.70
N GLU A 287 -16.16 -4.59 -19.92
CA GLU A 287 -17.39 -3.84 -19.71
C GLU A 287 -18.44 -4.16 -20.77
N LYS A 288 -18.02 -4.29 -22.04
CA LYS A 288 -18.88 -4.75 -23.12
C LYS A 288 -19.46 -6.13 -22.82
N ALA A 289 -18.62 -7.08 -22.41
CA ALA A 289 -19.08 -8.42 -22.03
C ALA A 289 -20.09 -8.37 -20.87
N ARG A 290 -19.85 -7.55 -19.85
CA ARG A 290 -20.76 -7.36 -18.71
C ARG A 290 -22.12 -6.81 -19.16
N VAL A 291 -22.12 -5.78 -20.02
CA VAL A 291 -23.36 -5.16 -20.54
C VAL A 291 -24.16 -6.16 -21.37
N LEU A 292 -23.51 -6.90 -22.27
CA LEU A 292 -24.16 -7.92 -23.11
C LEU A 292 -24.73 -9.07 -22.26
N ALA A 293 -24.00 -9.53 -21.24
CA ALA A 293 -24.46 -10.58 -20.33
C ALA A 293 -25.69 -10.16 -19.50
N ALA A 294 -25.86 -8.87 -19.26
CA ALA A 294 -27.05 -8.30 -18.62
C ALA A 294 -28.23 -8.06 -19.59
N GLY A 295 -28.11 -8.46 -20.87
CA GLY A 295 -29.12 -8.24 -21.90
C GLY A 295 -29.11 -6.84 -22.52
N GLY A 296 -28.08 -6.02 -22.24
CA GLY A 296 -27.88 -4.71 -22.83
C GLY A 296 -27.16 -4.76 -24.19
N ASP A 297 -26.94 -3.59 -24.78
CA ASP A 297 -26.24 -3.41 -26.07
C ASP A 297 -25.19 -2.29 -25.94
N VAL A 298 -24.09 -2.38 -26.71
CA VAL A 298 -23.04 -1.36 -26.77
C VAL A 298 -22.88 -0.90 -28.21
N ARG A 299 -23.32 0.34 -28.48
CA ARG A 299 -23.23 0.97 -29.79
C ARG A 299 -22.15 2.04 -29.80
N THR A 300 -21.33 2.04 -30.84
CA THR A 300 -20.48 3.18 -31.17
C THR A 300 -21.33 4.20 -31.91
N CYS A 301 -21.32 5.46 -31.45
CA CYS A 301 -21.87 6.56 -32.24
C CYS A 301 -21.03 6.67 -33.52
N VAL A 302 -21.69 6.57 -34.68
CA VAL A 302 -21.11 6.76 -36.02
C VAL A 302 -21.38 8.19 -36.45
#